data_AF-A0A8H7EDM6-F1
#
_entry.id   AF-A0A8H7EDM6-F1
#
_cell.length_a   1.000
_cell.length_b   1.000
_cell.length_c   1.000
_cell.angle_alpha   90.00
_cell.angle_beta   90.00
_cell.angle_gamma   90.00
#
_symmetry.space_group_name_H-M   'P 1'
#
loop_
_entity.id
_entity.type
_entity.pdbx_description
1 polymer ?
#
loop_
_entity_poly.entity_id
_entity_poly.type
_entity_poly.pdbx_seq_one_letter_code
_entity_poly.pdbx_strand_id
1 'polypeptide(L)'
;MTVFANKQDFNNLGLEQFRQSHTHASQDCSICLQPLAVHPTKDGIPNPKCHAAIRVAACGHIIGKDCLDAWLEVGHTCPTCKRLLFEATGDPITQADINNILRILGPSFGEDAIMVVVARLMARQELERARMRQAHEIEMEKIKAEEMQENCDKFSLSDEDFLDSGDEIDFDEADDDKEIELGEDEDGEFEKEEQDEDLN
;
A
#
# COMPACT_ATOMS: atom_id res chain seq x y z
N MET A 1 -2.21 -8.94 -17.68
CA MET A 1 -1.60 -7.61 -17.43
C MET A 1 -0.95 -7.71 -16.07
N THR A 2 0.38 -7.70 -15.97
CA THR A 2 1.08 -7.82 -14.68
C THR A 2 1.36 -6.42 -14.16
N VAL A 3 0.54 -5.94 -13.23
CA VAL A 3 0.86 -4.79 -12.38
C VAL A 3 1.47 -5.37 -11.11
N PHE A 4 2.68 -4.93 -10.75
CA PHE A 4 3.34 -5.41 -9.55
C PHE A 4 2.83 -4.63 -8.34
N ALA A 5 2.70 -5.29 -7.19
CA ALA A 5 2.19 -4.66 -5.97
C ALA A 5 3.14 -3.57 -5.47
N ASN A 6 4.45 -3.82 -5.51
CA ASN A 6 5.46 -2.88 -5.03
C ASN A 6 6.62 -2.69 -6.03
N LYS A 7 7.35 -1.57 -5.90
CA LYS A 7 8.59 -1.31 -6.63
C LYS A 7 9.64 -2.43 -6.45
N GLN A 8 9.72 -3.01 -5.25
CA GLN A 8 10.64 -4.12 -4.95
C GLN A 8 10.27 -5.38 -5.74
N ASP A 9 8.98 -5.70 -5.84
CA ASP A 9 8.50 -6.85 -6.61
C ASP A 9 8.75 -6.66 -8.10
N PHE A 10 8.58 -5.43 -8.59
CA PHE A 10 8.94 -5.07 -9.97
C PHE A 10 10.44 -5.25 -10.23
N ASN A 11 11.31 -4.80 -9.33
CA ASN A 11 12.76 -4.92 -9.52
C ASN A 11 13.23 -6.38 -9.52
N ASN A 12 12.59 -7.24 -8.73
CA ASN A 12 12.97 -8.65 -8.60
C ASN A 12 12.37 -9.55 -9.70
N LEU A 13 11.12 -9.29 -10.12
CA LEU A 13 10.36 -10.18 -11.00
C LEU A 13 10.04 -9.56 -12.36
N GLY A 14 10.02 -8.23 -12.46
CA GLY A 14 9.62 -7.47 -13.64
C GLY A 14 10.75 -7.10 -14.59
N LEU A 15 12.00 -7.33 -14.20
CA LEU A 15 13.19 -7.00 -14.99
C LEU A 15 13.83 -8.27 -15.56
N GLU A 16 13.70 -8.45 -16.87
CA GLU A 16 14.39 -9.53 -17.57
C GLU A 16 15.74 -9.04 -18.08
N GLN A 17 16.81 -9.75 -17.70
CA GLN A 17 18.14 -9.49 -18.23
C GLN A 17 18.16 -9.82 -19.72
N PHE A 18 18.37 -8.80 -20.55
CA PHE A 18 18.28 -8.95 -21.99
C PHE A 18 19.49 -9.73 -22.53
N ARG A 19 19.25 -10.91 -23.12
CA ARG A 19 20.28 -11.69 -23.84
C ARG A 19 20.34 -11.22 -25.30
N GLN A 20 21.53 -10.77 -25.69
CA GLN A 20 21.79 -10.06 -26.94
C GLN A 20 21.47 -10.92 -28.18
N SER A 21 20.85 -10.31 -29.19
CA SER A 21 20.85 -10.82 -30.57
C SER A 21 21.31 -9.70 -31.51
N HIS A 22 21.91 -10.07 -32.65
CA HIS A 22 22.60 -9.15 -33.56
C HIS A 22 21.73 -8.00 -34.11
N THR A 23 20.41 -8.11 -33.99
CA THR A 23 19.42 -7.12 -34.43
C THR A 23 19.24 -5.93 -33.48
N HIS A 24 19.76 -6.00 -32.25
CA HIS A 24 19.58 -4.96 -31.23
C HIS A 24 20.86 -4.18 -30.89
N ALA A 25 21.93 -4.37 -31.67
CA ALA A 25 23.23 -3.71 -31.46
C ALA A 25 23.20 -2.18 -31.63
N SER A 26 22.17 -1.62 -32.27
CA SER A 26 21.98 -0.19 -32.50
C SER A 26 20.81 0.41 -31.71
N GLN A 27 20.30 -0.28 -30.68
CA GLN A 27 19.23 0.28 -29.86
C GLN A 27 19.81 1.22 -28.80
N ASP A 28 19.44 2.49 -28.92
CA ASP A 28 19.73 3.51 -27.94
C ASP A 28 18.69 3.49 -26.82
N CYS A 29 19.08 3.95 -25.65
CA CYS A 29 18.18 4.14 -24.54
C CYS A 29 17.14 5.23 -24.85
N SER A 30 15.86 4.94 -24.65
CA SER A 30 14.79 5.93 -24.87
C SER A 30 14.77 7.09 -23.85
N ILE A 31 15.57 7.01 -22.78
CA ILE A 31 15.65 8.06 -21.74
C ILE A 31 16.82 9.00 -22.02
N CYS A 32 18.04 8.46 -22.17
CA CYS A 32 19.26 9.25 -22.32
C CYS A 32 19.82 9.29 -23.75
N LEU A 33 19.21 8.57 -24.70
CA LEU A 33 19.64 8.47 -26.10
C LEU A 33 21.08 7.97 -26.28
N GLN A 34 21.63 7.30 -25.26
CA GLN A 34 22.97 6.70 -25.30
C GLN A 34 22.89 5.23 -25.74
N PRO A 35 23.95 4.73 -26.41
CA PRO A 35 23.98 3.35 -26.84
C PRO A 35 24.03 2.43 -25.63
N LEU A 36 23.13 1.45 -25.61
CA LEU A 36 23.11 0.43 -24.57
C LEU A 36 24.40 -0.39 -24.63
N ALA A 37 24.93 -0.80 -23.48
CA ALA A 37 26.17 -1.60 -23.40
C ALA A 37 25.93 -3.02 -23.95
N VAL A 38 25.91 -3.16 -25.28
CA VAL A 38 25.69 -4.43 -25.99
C VAL A 38 27.01 -5.17 -26.21
N HIS A 39 28.16 -4.60 -25.86
CA HIS A 39 29.44 -5.33 -25.83
C HIS A 39 30.36 -4.82 -24.70
N PRO A 40 31.10 -5.70 -23.99
CA PRO A 40 32.30 -5.26 -23.30
C PRO A 40 33.29 -4.78 -24.38
N THR A 41 33.74 -3.54 -24.26
CA THR A 41 34.77 -2.98 -25.14
C THR A 41 35.99 -3.90 -25.13
N LYS A 42 36.52 -4.23 -26.32
CA LYS A 42 37.69 -5.10 -26.51
C LYS A 42 38.99 -4.57 -25.87
N ASP A 43 38.96 -3.37 -25.29
CA ASP A 43 40.15 -2.65 -24.83
C ASP A 43 40.17 -2.30 -23.33
N GLY A 44 39.26 -2.85 -22.50
CA GLY A 44 39.36 -2.73 -21.04
C GLY A 44 39.24 -1.31 -20.46
N ILE A 45 38.88 -0.32 -21.27
CA ILE A 45 38.55 1.04 -20.83
C ILE A 45 37.03 1.11 -20.69
N PRO A 46 36.48 1.29 -19.47
CA PRO A 46 35.05 1.48 -19.27
C PRO A 46 34.64 2.81 -19.91
N ASN A 47 33.87 2.74 -21.00
CA ASN A 47 33.30 3.94 -21.60
C ASN A 47 32.22 4.45 -20.64
N PRO A 48 32.36 5.65 -20.03
CA PRO A 48 31.57 6.09 -18.88
C PRO A 48 30.09 6.40 -19.18
N LYS A 49 29.60 6.07 -20.37
CA LYS A 49 28.27 6.42 -20.89
C LYS A 49 27.46 5.23 -21.41
N CYS A 50 28.00 4.01 -21.31
CA CYS A 50 27.29 2.80 -21.72
C CYS A 50 26.67 2.15 -20.50
N HIS A 51 25.36 2.00 -20.49
CA HIS A 51 24.59 1.49 -19.35
C HIS A 51 23.93 0.15 -19.70
N ALA A 52 23.80 -0.75 -18.72
CA ALA A 52 23.40 -2.14 -18.95
C ALA A 52 21.94 -2.23 -19.45
N ALA A 53 21.68 -2.96 -20.54
CA ALA A 53 20.32 -3.10 -21.09
C ALA A 53 19.44 -4.06 -20.28
N ILE A 54 18.21 -3.64 -19.98
CA ILE A 54 17.19 -4.46 -19.31
C ILE A 54 15.89 -4.39 -20.11
N ARG A 55 15.16 -5.52 -20.15
CA ARG A 55 13.83 -5.58 -20.74
C ARG A 55 12.78 -5.58 -19.63
N VAL A 56 11.81 -4.69 -19.75
CA VAL A 56 10.67 -4.64 -18.84
C VAL A 56 9.67 -5.74 -19.21
N ALA A 57 9.46 -6.74 -18.35
CA ALA A 57 8.63 -7.90 -18.66
C ALA A 57 7.17 -7.53 -18.99
N ALA A 58 6.63 -6.49 -18.33
CA ALA A 58 5.24 -6.06 -18.47
C ALA A 58 4.90 -5.43 -19.84
N CYS A 59 5.88 -4.89 -20.56
CA CYS A 59 5.66 -4.18 -21.83
C CYS A 59 6.66 -4.52 -22.94
N GLY A 60 7.74 -5.22 -22.63
CA GLY A 60 8.77 -5.65 -23.58
C GLY A 60 9.73 -4.55 -24.04
N HIS A 61 9.62 -3.33 -23.51
CA HIS A 61 10.53 -2.24 -23.87
C HIS A 61 11.91 -2.44 -23.24
N ILE A 62 12.94 -2.11 -24.03
CA ILE A 62 14.34 -2.23 -23.64
C ILE A 62 14.83 -0.84 -23.25
N ILE A 63 15.30 -0.72 -22.01
CA ILE A 63 15.78 0.52 -21.41
C ILE A 63 17.03 0.13 -20.62
N GLY A 64 17.99 1.03 -20.49
CA GLY A 64 19.13 0.69 -19.66
C GLY A 64 18.87 0.91 -18.16
N LYS A 65 19.50 0.05 -17.36
CA LYS A 65 19.27 -0.15 -15.93
C LYS A 65 19.26 1.15 -15.14
N ASP A 66 20.35 1.90 -15.18
CA ASP A 66 20.51 3.09 -14.34
C ASP A 66 19.47 4.17 -14.67
N CYS A 67 19.10 4.30 -15.95
CA CYS A 67 18.07 5.23 -16.37
C CYS A 67 16.67 4.78 -15.95
N LEU A 68 16.41 3.48 -15.99
CA LEU A 68 15.15 2.92 -15.50
C LEU A 68 15.06 3.08 -13.98
N ASP A 69 16.13 2.81 -13.23
CA ASP A 69 16.16 2.94 -11.78
C ASP A 69 15.87 4.39 -11.36
N ALA A 70 16.54 5.38 -11.99
CA ALA A 70 16.27 6.79 -11.75
C ALA A 70 14.84 7.22 -12.14
N TRP A 71 14.30 6.66 -13.23
CA TRP A 71 12.91 6.91 -13.62
C TRP A 71 11.93 6.36 -12.57
N LEU A 72 12.23 5.18 -12.02
CA LEU A 72 11.41 4.51 -11.01
C LEU A 72 11.52 5.14 -9.62
N GLU A 73 12.47 6.05 -9.38
CA GLU A 73 12.48 6.90 -8.18
C GLU A 73 11.38 7.96 -8.23
N VAL A 74 11.03 8.44 -9.42
CA VAL A 74 10.07 9.55 -9.58
C VAL A 74 8.70 9.06 -10.03
N GLY A 75 8.62 7.97 -10.79
CA GLY A 75 7.38 7.49 -11.38
C GLY A 75 7.25 5.98 -11.38
N HIS A 76 6.00 5.50 -11.49
CA HIS A 76 5.66 4.07 -11.50
C HIS A 76 5.19 3.60 -12.88
N THR A 77 5.56 4.32 -13.94
CA THR A 77 5.14 4.06 -15.33
C THR A 77 6.32 3.75 -16.23
N CYS A 78 6.08 3.02 -17.32
CA CYS A 78 7.09 2.81 -18.36
C CYS A 78 7.31 4.11 -19.15
N PRO A 79 8.56 4.57 -19.36
CA PRO A 79 8.83 5.80 -20.10
C PRO A 79 8.46 5.72 -21.59
N THR A 80 8.44 4.51 -22.16
CA THR A 80 8.14 4.32 -23.59
C THR A 80 6.64 4.22 -23.89
N CYS A 81 5.90 3.44 -23.09
CA CYS A 81 4.47 3.20 -23.34
C CYS A 81 3.52 3.75 -22.28
N LYS A 82 4.05 4.40 -21.23
CA LYS A 82 3.29 4.97 -20.10
C LYS A 82 2.43 3.95 -19.35
N ARG A 83 2.64 2.65 -19.58
CA ARG A 83 1.96 1.57 -18.86
C ARG A 83 2.41 1.60 -17.39
N LEU A 84 1.45 1.51 -16.46
CA LEU A 84 1.71 1.34 -15.04
C LEU A 84 2.49 0.04 -14.81
N LEU A 85 3.64 0.15 -14.15
CA LEU A 85 4.53 -0.98 -13.84
C LEU A 85 4.24 -1.53 -12.45
N PHE A 86 4.03 -0.64 -11.48
CA PHE A 86 3.56 -0.99 -10.14
C PHE A 86 2.55 0.05 -9.67
N GLU A 87 1.73 -0.31 -8.68
CA GLU A 87 0.88 0.67 -8.01
C GLU A 87 1.77 1.62 -7.22
N ALA A 88 1.51 2.93 -7.30
CA ALA A 88 2.18 3.86 -6.41
C ALA A 88 1.86 3.40 -5.00
N THR A 89 2.87 2.92 -4.27
CA THR A 89 2.72 2.63 -2.85
C THR A 89 2.08 3.88 -2.27
N GLY A 90 0.98 3.73 -1.54
CA GLY A 90 0.28 4.85 -0.89
C GLY A 90 1.10 5.45 0.27
N ASP A 91 2.42 5.43 0.13
CA ASP A 91 3.39 5.87 1.10
C ASP A 91 3.03 7.31 1.47
N PRO A 92 2.92 7.61 2.77
CA PRO A 92 2.68 8.96 3.21
C PRO A 92 3.79 9.86 2.70
N ILE A 93 3.42 11.03 2.19
CA ILE A 93 4.39 12.05 1.80
C ILE A 93 5.26 12.31 3.03
N THR A 94 6.52 11.91 2.96
CA THR A 94 7.43 12.02 4.09
C THR A 94 8.05 13.41 4.12
N GLN A 95 8.59 13.82 5.27
CA GLN A 95 9.31 15.09 5.38
C GLN A 95 10.56 15.12 4.48
N ALA A 96 11.16 13.95 4.19
CA ALA A 96 12.28 13.85 3.26
C ALA A 96 11.86 14.21 1.82
N ASP A 97 10.65 13.82 1.41
CA ASP A 97 10.11 14.16 0.09
C ASP A 97 9.88 15.66 -0.04
N ILE A 98 9.32 16.28 1.00
CA ILE A 98 9.12 17.73 1.07
C ILE A 98 10.47 18.47 0.97
N ASN A 99 11.47 18.04 1.73
CA ASN A 99 12.81 18.63 1.71
C ASN A 99 13.49 18.47 0.33
N ASN A 100 13.31 17.32 -0.33
CA ASN A 100 13.82 17.11 -1.68
C ASN A 100 13.15 18.05 -2.69
N ILE A 101 11.83 18.21 -2.61
CA ILE A 101 11.07 19.11 -3.49
C ILE A 101 11.53 20.56 -3.28
N LEU A 102 11.67 21.00 -2.03
CA LEU A 102 12.18 22.33 -1.70
C LEU A 102 13.60 22.54 -2.24
N ARG A 103 14.48 21.55 -2.12
CA ARG A 103 15.85 21.65 -2.65
C ARG A 103 15.89 21.79 -4.18
N ILE A 104 15.02 21.09 -4.89
CA ILE A 104 15.01 21.05 -6.36
C ILE A 104 14.28 22.27 -6.94
N LEU A 105 13.10 22.57 -6.42
CA LEU A 105 12.20 23.59 -6.98
C LEU A 105 12.30 24.95 -6.28
N GLY A 106 12.78 24.99 -5.03
CA GLY A 106 12.93 26.20 -4.22
C GLY A 106 13.67 27.34 -4.93
N PRO A 107 14.82 27.09 -5.58
CA PRO A 107 15.56 28.13 -6.30
C PRO A 107 14.78 28.76 -7.47
N SER A 108 13.82 28.03 -8.05
CA SER A 108 13.08 28.48 -9.25
C SER A 108 11.73 29.12 -8.96
N PHE A 109 11.00 28.63 -7.94
CA PHE A 109 9.61 29.02 -7.69
C PHE A 109 9.37 29.65 -6.31
N GLY A 110 10.39 29.68 -5.44
CA GLY A 110 10.29 30.16 -4.07
C GLY A 110 9.71 29.11 -3.12
N GLU A 111 10.24 29.04 -1.91
CA GLU A 111 9.90 28.03 -0.91
C GLU A 111 8.43 28.14 -0.45
N ASP A 112 7.93 29.37 -0.24
CA ASP A 112 6.55 29.62 0.21
C ASP A 112 5.51 29.09 -0.77
N ALA A 113 5.73 29.30 -2.07
CA ALA A 113 4.83 28.83 -3.12
C ALA A 113 4.77 27.30 -3.15
N ILE A 114 5.91 26.65 -2.95
CA ILE A 114 6.01 25.18 -2.89
C ILE A 114 5.29 24.67 -1.64
N MET A 115 5.51 25.30 -0.49
CA MET A 115 4.84 24.91 0.77
C MET A 115 3.32 24.98 0.67
N VAL A 116 2.75 25.99 0.00
CA VAL A 116 1.30 26.07 -0.23
C VAL A 116 0.80 24.89 -1.09
N VAL A 117 1.55 24.50 -2.12
CA VAL A 117 1.19 23.37 -2.98
C VAL A 117 1.29 22.05 -2.21
N VAL A 118 2.37 21.85 -1.44
CA VAL A 118 2.58 20.68 -0.59
C VAL A 118 1.47 20.57 0.46
N ALA A 119 1.13 21.66 1.14
CA ALA A 119 0.05 21.68 2.13
C ALA A 119 -1.30 21.25 1.53
N ARG A 120 -1.63 21.74 0.33
CA ARG A 120 -2.85 21.30 -0.39
C ARG A 120 -2.81 19.82 -0.76
N LEU A 121 -1.64 19.33 -1.15
CA LEU A 121 -1.46 17.92 -1.49
C LEU A 121 -1.64 17.03 -0.24
N MET A 122 -1.06 17.43 0.90
CA MET A 122 -1.20 16.71 2.17
C MET A 122 -2.66 16.71 2.66
N ALA A 123 -3.34 17.85 2.62
CA ALA A 123 -4.76 17.94 2.99
C ALA A 123 -5.65 17.03 2.13
N ARG A 124 -5.35 16.93 0.81
CA ARG A 124 -6.05 16.00 -0.08
C ARG A 124 -5.79 14.55 0.31
N GLN A 125 -4.53 14.21 0.61
CA GLN A 125 -4.15 12.85 0.99
C GLN A 125 -4.81 12.43 2.31
N GLU A 126 -4.92 13.34 3.28
CA GLU A 126 -5.62 13.09 4.55
C GLU A 126 -7.12 12.87 4.34
N LEU A 127 -7.77 13.66 3.49
CA LEU A 127 -9.17 13.47 3.14
C LEU A 127 -9.42 12.11 2.46
N GLU A 128 -8.53 11.70 1.55
CA GLU A 128 -8.61 10.39 0.91
C GLU A 128 -8.43 9.26 1.93
N ARG A 129 -7.49 9.37 2.86
CA ARG A 129 -7.34 8.40 3.96
C ARG A 129 -8.55 8.36 4.88
N ALA A 130 -9.11 9.50 5.24
CA ALA A 130 -10.33 9.57 6.05
C ALA A 130 -11.51 8.89 5.35
N ARG A 131 -11.68 9.13 4.04
CA ARG A 131 -12.67 8.44 3.21
C ARG A 131 -12.46 6.92 3.20
N MET A 132 -11.21 6.47 3.06
CA MET A 132 -10.90 5.04 3.08
C MET A 132 -11.22 4.41 4.44
N ARG A 133 -10.92 5.09 5.56
CA ARG A 133 -11.31 4.63 6.90
C ARG A 133 -12.82 4.52 7.07
N GLN A 134 -13.56 5.54 6.64
CA GLN A 134 -15.02 5.53 6.72
C GLN A 134 -15.63 4.44 5.84
N ALA A 135 -15.11 4.23 4.63
CA ALA A 135 -15.57 3.16 3.76
C ALA A 135 -15.33 1.77 4.37
N HIS A 136 -14.16 1.57 4.97
CA HIS A 136 -13.84 0.33 5.66
C HIS A 136 -14.74 0.09 6.89
N GLU A 137 -15.00 1.12 7.67
CA GLU A 137 -15.92 1.05 8.82
C GLU A 137 -17.34 0.62 8.39
N ILE A 138 -17.89 1.26 7.36
CA ILE A 138 -19.21 0.90 6.79
C ILE A 138 -19.21 -0.56 6.28
N GLU A 139 -18.13 -0.99 5.63
CA GLU A 139 -18.01 -2.36 5.14
C GLU A 139 -17.97 -3.38 6.29
N MET A 140 -17.23 -3.08 7.35
CA MET A 140 -17.15 -3.94 8.55
C MET A 140 -18.49 -4.00 9.29
N GLU A 141 -19.22 -2.88 9.39
CA GLU A 141 -20.59 -2.86 9.93
C GLU A 141 -21.55 -3.72 9.11
N LYS A 142 -21.44 -3.68 7.77
CA LYS A 142 -22.24 -4.51 6.88
C LYS A 142 -21.96 -6.00 7.11
N ILE A 143 -20.69 -6.39 7.21
CA ILE A 143 -20.29 -7.78 7.49
C ILE A 143 -20.85 -8.22 8.84
N LYS A 144 -20.71 -7.40 9.88
CA LYS A 144 -21.24 -7.71 11.22
C LYS A 144 -22.77 -7.85 11.23
N ALA A 145 -23.48 -7.03 10.46
CA ALA A 145 -24.94 -7.13 10.35
C ALA A 145 -25.37 -8.41 9.62
N GLU A 146 -24.64 -8.81 8.57
CA GLU A 146 -24.86 -10.07 7.85
C GLU A 146 -24.58 -11.27 8.76
N GLU A 147 -23.48 -11.28 9.51
CA GLU A 147 -23.16 -12.34 10.49
C GLU A 147 -24.20 -12.43 11.62
N MET A 148 -24.69 -11.30 12.14
CA MET A 148 -25.73 -11.28 13.18
C MET A 148 -27.06 -11.81 12.65
N GLN A 149 -27.41 -11.49 11.40
CA GLN A 149 -28.60 -12.01 10.74
C GLN A 149 -28.49 -13.53 10.52
N GLU A 150 -27.36 -14.01 10.00
CA GLU A 150 -27.11 -15.45 9.82
C GLU A 150 -27.15 -16.21 11.16
N ASN A 151 -26.63 -15.61 12.24
CA ASN A 151 -26.69 -16.22 13.56
C ASN A 151 -28.12 -16.29 14.12
N CYS A 152 -28.96 -15.30 13.86
CA CYS A 152 -30.37 -15.32 14.22
C CYS A 152 -31.12 -16.40 13.43
N ASP A 153 -30.90 -16.48 12.12
CA ASP A 153 -31.52 -17.48 11.25
C ASP A 153 -31.06 -18.92 11.59
N LYS A 154 -29.84 -19.07 12.10
CA LYS A 154 -29.28 -20.36 12.56
C LYS A 154 -29.73 -20.77 13.96
N PHE A 155 -30.10 -19.82 14.83
CA PHE A 155 -30.56 -20.08 16.20
C PHE A 155 -32.09 -20.02 16.35
N SER A 156 -32.80 -19.60 15.30
CA SER A 156 -34.25 -19.70 15.20
C SER A 156 -34.68 -21.16 15.03
N LEU A 157 -34.67 -21.93 16.11
CA LEU A 157 -35.42 -23.18 16.20
C LEU A 157 -36.89 -22.84 15.95
N SER A 158 -37.48 -23.40 14.90
CA SER A 158 -38.92 -23.32 14.71
C SER A 158 -39.63 -23.93 15.92
N ASP A 159 -40.73 -23.32 16.37
CA ASP A 159 -41.57 -23.81 17.48
C ASP A 159 -42.05 -25.29 17.29
N GLU A 160 -41.84 -25.84 16.10
CA GLU A 160 -42.14 -27.22 15.70
C GLU A 160 -41.08 -28.25 16.15
N ASP A 161 -39.88 -27.83 16.59
CA ASP A 161 -38.81 -28.74 17.07
C ASP A 161 -38.85 -29.00 18.59
N PHE A 162 -39.84 -28.43 19.31
CA PHE A 162 -40.07 -28.63 20.75
C PHE A 162 -41.12 -29.71 21.06
N LEU A 163 -41.35 -30.66 20.15
CA LEU A 163 -42.34 -31.74 20.34
C LEU A 163 -41.86 -33.10 19.84
N ASP A 164 -40.75 -33.66 20.37
CA ASP A 164 -40.69 -35.12 20.63
C ASP A 164 -39.49 -35.54 21.50
N SER A 165 -39.68 -35.58 22.82
CA SER A 165 -39.09 -36.63 23.68
C SER A 165 -39.66 -36.49 25.08
N GLY A 166 -40.84 -37.07 25.28
CA GLY A 166 -41.38 -37.37 26.61
C GLY A 166 -40.60 -38.51 27.26
N ASP A 167 -39.38 -38.22 27.70
CA ASP A 167 -38.68 -39.04 28.68
C ASP A 167 -38.72 -38.29 30.02
N GLU A 168 -39.40 -38.89 30.99
CA GLU A 168 -39.54 -38.39 32.35
C GLU A 168 -38.16 -38.40 33.02
N ILE A 169 -37.56 -37.23 33.21
CA ILE A 169 -36.33 -37.07 33.97
C ILE A 169 -36.73 -37.07 35.45
N ASP A 170 -36.45 -38.18 36.13
CA ASP A 170 -36.53 -38.29 37.59
C ASP A 170 -35.57 -37.25 38.22
N PHE A 171 -36.16 -36.22 38.81
CA PHE A 171 -35.46 -35.18 39.55
C PHE A 171 -35.09 -35.72 40.94
N ASP A 172 -33.99 -36.47 41.01
CA ASP A 172 -33.33 -36.77 42.29
C ASP A 172 -32.60 -35.52 42.78
N GLU A 173 -33.04 -35.06 43.93
CA GLU A 173 -32.53 -33.93 44.71
C GLU A 173 -31.10 -34.22 45.18
N ALA A 174 -30.12 -33.48 44.64
CA ALA A 174 -28.77 -33.42 45.17
C ALA A 174 -28.27 -31.97 45.13
N ASP A 175 -28.21 -31.37 46.31
CA ASP A 175 -27.51 -30.14 46.65
C ASP A 175 -26.13 -30.06 45.98
N ASP A 176 -25.83 -28.97 45.30
CA ASP A 176 -24.45 -28.53 45.08
C ASP A 176 -24.44 -27.00 44.86
N ASP A 177 -24.40 -26.29 45.97
CA ASP A 177 -24.19 -24.84 46.05
C ASP A 177 -22.82 -24.52 45.44
N LYS A 178 -22.79 -23.91 44.25
CA LYS A 178 -21.58 -23.24 43.74
C LYS A 178 -21.91 -21.78 43.47
N GLU A 179 -21.48 -20.94 44.42
CA GLU A 179 -21.33 -19.50 44.24
C GLU A 179 -20.58 -19.23 42.95
N ILE A 180 -21.24 -18.56 42.01
CA ILE A 180 -20.58 -17.94 40.87
C ILE A 180 -20.10 -16.58 41.36
N GLU A 181 -18.79 -16.45 41.59
CA GLU A 181 -18.15 -15.15 41.80
C GLU A 181 -18.32 -14.30 40.53
N LEU A 182 -19.14 -13.26 40.65
CA LEU A 182 -19.22 -12.17 39.67
C LEU A 182 -17.94 -11.35 39.77
N GLY A 183 -17.04 -11.51 38.80
CA GLY A 183 -15.89 -10.64 38.63
C GLY A 183 -16.35 -9.23 38.27
N GLU A 184 -16.07 -8.29 39.17
CA GLU A 184 -16.18 -6.85 38.93
C GLU A 184 -14.96 -6.42 38.09
N ASP A 185 -15.17 -6.22 36.79
CA ASP A 185 -14.18 -5.53 35.96
C ASP A 185 -14.38 -4.02 36.15
N GLU A 186 -13.62 -3.47 37.10
CA GLU A 186 -13.32 -2.04 37.23
C GLU A 186 -12.30 -1.62 36.15
N ASP A 187 -12.74 -0.87 35.14
CA ASP A 187 -11.85 -0.01 34.35
C ASP A 187 -12.44 1.40 34.16
N GLY A 188 -12.48 2.13 35.27
CA GLY A 188 -12.49 3.58 35.23
C GLY A 188 -11.06 4.12 35.20
N GLU A 189 -10.66 4.80 34.13
CA GLU A 189 -9.90 6.05 34.29
C GLU A 189 -10.10 6.99 33.10
N PHE A 190 -10.85 8.05 33.40
CA PHE A 190 -11.08 9.24 32.62
C PHE A 190 -10.08 10.29 33.12
N GLU A 191 -9.13 10.71 32.27
CA GLU A 191 -8.36 11.93 32.51
C GLU A 191 -8.52 12.87 31.30
N LYS A 192 -9.48 13.78 31.44
CA LYS A 192 -9.44 15.09 30.78
C LYS A 192 -8.51 15.99 31.61
N GLU A 193 -7.46 16.51 30.99
CA GLU A 193 -6.87 17.78 31.42
C GLU A 193 -7.02 18.80 30.28
N GLU A 194 -8.11 19.56 30.35
CA GLU A 194 -8.19 20.92 29.84
C GLU A 194 -7.54 21.81 30.90
N GLN A 195 -6.39 22.41 30.58
CA GLN A 195 -5.91 23.60 31.29
C GLN A 195 -5.73 24.72 30.28
N ASP A 196 -6.74 25.58 30.25
CA ASP A 196 -6.64 26.97 29.85
C ASP A 196 -5.77 27.70 30.88
N GLU A 197 -4.66 28.29 30.44
CA GLU A 197 -4.04 29.42 31.14
C GLU A 197 -3.91 30.59 30.17
N ASP A 198 -4.91 31.47 30.24
CA ASP A 198 -4.79 32.88 29.88
C ASP A 198 -3.90 33.61 30.90
N LEU A 199 -3.12 34.58 30.39
CA LEU A 199 -2.46 35.73 31.07
C LEU A 199 -1.03 35.51 31.62
N ASN A 200 -0.03 35.97 30.85
CA ASN A 200 0.60 37.29 31.08
C ASN A 200 1.44 37.75 29.87
#